data_AF-A0AAW2KAE9-F1
#
_entry.id   AF-A0AAW2KAE9-F1
#
_cell.length_a   1.000
_cell.length_b   1.000
_cell.length_c   1.000
_cell.angle_alpha   90.00
_cell.angle_beta   90.00
_cell.angle_gamma   90.00
#
_symmetry.space_group_name_H-M   'P 1'
#
loop_
_entity.id
_entity.type
_entity.pdbx_description
1 polymer ?
#
loop_
_entity_poly.entity_id
_entity_poly.type
_entity_poly.pdbx_seq_one_letter_code
_entity_poly.pdbx_strand_id
1 'polypeptide(L)'
;MYESVCKLKLLKSEFRRLKKQTGNLTENVQKAKIFLDKAQSLFTTYKEDIFLNLVKCCRRVYSAAVKLEISMLQQRAKLRWLKHGDQSSKVFFQKINSTRVKQRVFQITTASGELLTTQHAVTQEFISYFQNLLGGSTTHRLLDLGFLRPALKHTITTAEASLLVAPVTESEVKEAFFDIDVESAPGPDGFTSAFYRVAWPIVGRSMFESVGEFFRTGKLLKQINTTLLALIPKVNMPTYVSDYRPISCCNVLYKAITKIIVKRLQRVLPLLITYSQNAFVPGRSISDNILLAQELLAGYNQTRLPERCTLKVDIQKAYDSVEWDFMVEVLKLFNFPHQFIALIEQCISTATFSVSLNGSIHGFFKGGRGLRQGDPMSPYLFVLVMEVWNSLLRHRVQNAAISSTIGNARNLV
;
A
#
# COMPACT_ATOMS: atom_id res chain seq x y z
N MET A 1 3.16 -5.03 22.08
CA MET A 1 2.34 -4.20 21.15
C MET A 1 1.47 -3.16 21.85
N TYR A 2 0.61 -3.57 22.80
CA TYR A 2 -0.35 -2.66 23.44
C TYR A 2 0.31 -1.41 24.05
N GLU A 3 1.39 -1.62 24.81
CA GLU A 3 2.16 -0.54 25.42
C GLU A 3 2.68 0.48 24.38
N SER A 4 3.23 0.00 23.25
CA SER A 4 3.71 0.87 22.18
C SER A 4 2.59 1.70 21.56
N VAL A 5 1.41 1.11 21.36
CA VAL A 5 0.24 1.84 20.86
C VAL A 5 -0.25 2.88 21.87
N CYS A 6 -0.25 2.58 23.17
CA CYS A 6 -0.58 3.56 24.21
C CYS A 6 0.41 4.73 24.24
N LYS A 7 1.72 4.45 24.19
CA LYS A 7 2.78 5.48 24.12
C LYS A 7 2.58 6.39 22.89
N LEU A 8 2.34 5.81 21.71
CA LEU A 8 2.04 6.59 20.49
C LEU A 8 0.76 7.40 20.62
N LYS A 9 -0.28 6.87 21.26
CA LYS A 9 -1.54 7.59 21.49
C LYS A 9 -1.34 8.81 22.40
N LEU A 10 -0.54 8.67 23.47
CA LEU A 10 -0.21 9.77 24.38
C LEU A 10 0.56 10.89 23.67
N LEU A 11 1.47 10.57 22.75
CA LEU A 11 2.20 11.57 21.96
C LEU A 11 1.29 12.47 21.10
N LYS A 12 0.09 12.02 20.75
CA LYS A 12 -0.83 12.81 19.92
C LYS A 12 -1.28 14.11 20.58
N SER A 13 -1.45 14.13 21.91
CA SER A 13 -1.82 15.38 22.61
C SER A 13 -0.69 16.39 22.54
N GLU A 14 0.56 15.94 22.73
CA GLU A 14 1.75 16.78 22.64
C GLU A 14 1.96 17.33 21.23
N PHE A 15 1.77 16.52 20.19
CA PHE A 15 1.85 17.02 18.81
C PHE A 15 0.75 18.02 18.46
N ARG A 16 -0.47 17.87 19.02
CA ARG A 16 -1.52 18.87 18.86
C ARG A 16 -1.17 20.17 19.58
N ARG A 17 -0.60 20.09 20.80
CA ARG A 17 -0.11 21.24 21.56
C ARG A 17 0.99 21.96 20.79
N LEU A 18 1.99 21.22 20.28
CA LEU A 18 3.06 21.75 19.45
C LEU A 18 2.50 22.44 18.21
N LYS A 19 1.60 21.79 17.47
CA LYS A 19 0.93 22.39 16.30
C LYS A 19 0.21 23.69 16.65
N LYS A 20 -0.47 23.76 17.81
CA LYS A 20 -1.15 24.97 18.28
C LYS A 20 -0.15 26.09 18.60
N GLN A 21 1.00 25.76 19.21
CA GLN A 21 2.08 26.71 19.50
C GLN A 21 2.78 27.20 18.23
N THR A 22 3.03 26.30 17.27
CA THR A 22 3.66 26.64 16.00
C THR A 22 2.77 27.53 15.14
N GLY A 23 1.44 27.43 15.25
CA GLY A 23 0.51 28.29 14.52
C GLY A 23 0.57 28.11 13.00
N ASN A 24 0.26 29.18 12.25
CA ASN A 24 0.28 29.16 10.79
C ASN A 24 1.70 29.40 10.26
N LEU A 25 2.29 28.39 9.61
CA LEU A 25 3.64 28.48 9.07
C LEU A 25 3.82 29.60 8.04
N THR A 26 2.80 29.87 7.23
CA THR A 26 2.85 30.95 6.23
C THR A 26 2.88 32.33 6.90
N GLU A 27 2.07 32.52 7.95
CA GLU A 27 2.11 33.74 8.75
C GLU A 27 3.45 33.89 9.48
N ASN A 28 4.05 32.78 9.95
CA ASN A 28 5.36 32.82 10.61
C ASN A 28 6.46 33.28 9.65
N VAL A 29 6.43 32.84 8.38
CA VAL A 29 7.36 33.30 7.34
C VAL A 29 7.19 34.80 7.09
N GLN A 30 5.95 35.27 6.96
CA GLN A 30 5.65 36.70 6.78
C GLN A 30 6.17 37.54 7.96
N LYS A 31 5.87 37.12 9.20
CA LYS A 31 6.34 37.79 10.42
C LYS A 31 7.87 37.83 10.48
N ALA A 32 8.53 36.69 10.24
CA ALA A 32 9.99 36.60 10.27
C ALA A 32 10.65 37.48 9.19
N LYS A 33 10.02 37.61 8.01
CA LYS A 33 10.47 38.54 6.97
C LYS A 33 10.39 39.99 7.42
N ILE A 34 9.25 40.41 7.97
CA ILE A 34 9.06 41.79 8.49
C ILE A 34 10.12 42.13 9.55
N PHE A 35 10.43 41.20 10.46
CA PHE A 35 11.49 41.41 11.45
C PHE A 35 12.88 41.51 10.83
N LEU A 36 13.18 40.70 9.82
CA LEU A 36 14.44 40.76 9.09
C LEU A 36 14.60 42.10 8.37
N ASP A 37 13.55 42.57 7.68
CA ASP A 37 13.57 43.84 6.95
C ASP A 37 13.79 45.02 7.92
N LYS A 38 13.15 45.00 9.09
CA LYS A 38 13.36 46.00 10.16
C LYS A 38 14.77 45.93 10.75
N ALA A 39 15.32 44.74 10.97
CA ALA A 39 16.68 44.60 11.47
C ALA A 39 17.70 45.12 10.45
N GLN A 40 17.46 44.88 9.17
CA GLN A 40 18.30 45.40 8.08
C GLN A 40 18.23 46.91 8.01
N SER A 41 17.04 47.52 8.12
CA SER A 41 16.93 48.98 8.13
C SER A 41 17.66 49.61 9.32
N LEU A 42 17.54 49.04 10.52
CA LEU A 42 18.27 49.52 11.70
C LEU A 42 19.79 49.42 11.51
N PHE A 43 20.29 48.32 10.94
CA PHE A 43 21.71 48.20 10.63
C PHE A 43 22.16 49.22 9.59
N THR A 44 21.36 49.48 8.55
CA THR A 44 21.68 50.51 7.55
C THR A 44 21.75 51.91 8.15
N THR A 45 20.86 52.23 9.09
CA THR A 45 20.80 53.54 9.76
C THR A 45 21.93 53.76 10.76
N TYR A 46 22.12 52.83 11.70
CA TYR A 46 23.02 53.02 12.84
C TYR A 46 24.40 52.41 12.64
N LYS A 47 24.53 51.38 11.79
CA LYS A 47 25.78 50.65 11.48
C LYS A 47 26.55 50.10 12.68
N GLU A 48 25.85 49.83 13.79
CA GLU A 48 26.45 49.23 14.99
C GLU A 48 26.44 47.69 14.91
N ASP A 49 27.43 47.07 15.56
CA ASP A 49 27.58 45.61 15.62
C ASP A 49 26.37 44.90 16.26
N ILE A 50 25.66 45.58 17.17
CA ILE A 50 24.46 45.02 17.81
C ILE A 50 23.36 44.74 16.76
N PHE A 51 23.20 45.64 15.78
CA PHE A 51 22.23 45.49 14.70
C PHE A 51 22.70 44.48 13.66
N LEU A 52 24.01 44.35 13.42
CA LEU A 52 24.55 43.28 12.59
C LEU A 52 24.24 41.89 13.19
N ASN A 53 24.41 41.74 14.50
CA ASN A 53 24.07 40.51 15.21
C ASN A 53 22.55 40.24 15.19
N LEU A 54 21.72 41.30 15.34
CA LEU A 54 20.27 41.19 15.18
C LEU A 54 19.88 40.69 13.78
N VAL A 55 20.47 41.23 12.72
CA VAL A 55 20.24 40.78 11.33
C VAL A 55 20.62 39.30 11.17
N LYS A 56 21.78 38.88 11.70
CA LYS A 56 22.20 37.47 11.66
C LYS A 56 21.17 36.56 12.34
N CYS A 57 20.67 36.96 13.52
CA CYS A 57 19.64 36.22 14.25
C CYS A 57 18.31 36.16 13.46
N CYS A 58 17.80 37.30 12.99
CA CYS A 58 16.57 37.36 12.19
C CYS A 58 16.68 36.53 10.91
N ARG A 59 17.85 36.51 10.25
CA ARG A 59 18.10 35.71 9.05
C ARG A 59 18.03 34.21 9.34
N ARG A 60 18.57 33.75 10.47
CA ARG A 60 18.46 32.35 10.91
C ARG A 60 17.01 31.97 11.17
N VAL A 61 16.25 32.82 11.86
CA VAL A 61 14.82 32.60 12.14
C VAL A 61 14.00 32.56 10.85
N TYR A 62 14.21 33.52 9.94
CA TYR A 62 13.54 33.56 8.64
C TYR A 62 13.85 32.32 7.79
N SER A 63 15.13 31.93 7.69
CA SER A 63 15.54 30.73 6.96
C SER A 63 14.91 29.45 7.53
N ALA A 64 14.83 29.33 8.86
CA ALA A 64 14.17 28.21 9.52
C ALA A 64 12.65 28.18 9.24
N ALA A 65 11.97 29.33 9.31
CA ALA A 65 10.55 29.45 9.00
C ALA A 65 10.24 29.06 7.54
N VAL A 66 11.03 29.58 6.59
CA VAL A 66 10.88 29.26 5.16
C VAL A 66 11.10 27.77 4.91
N LYS A 67 12.12 27.17 5.53
CA LYS A 67 12.39 25.73 5.40
C LYS A 67 11.20 24.88 5.88
N LEU A 68 10.59 25.25 7.00
CA LEU A 68 9.41 24.57 7.54
C LEU A 68 8.19 24.71 6.62
N GLU A 69 7.92 25.92 6.12
CA GLU A 69 6.82 26.16 5.19
C GLU A 69 6.99 25.35 3.90
N ILE A 70 8.17 25.41 3.29
CA ILE A 70 8.48 24.66 2.06
C ILE A 70 8.28 23.16 2.28
N SER A 71 8.80 22.62 3.39
CA SER A 71 8.63 21.19 3.72
C SER A 71 7.15 20.81 3.86
N MET A 72 6.33 21.63 4.52
CA MET A 72 4.88 21.41 4.62
C MET A 72 4.19 21.45 3.25
N LEU A 73 4.52 22.44 2.41
CA LEU A 73 3.91 22.62 1.08
C LEU A 73 4.29 21.49 0.13
N GLN A 74 5.56 21.08 0.11
CA GLN A 74 6.03 19.93 -0.66
C GLN A 74 5.29 18.65 -0.27
N GLN A 75 5.19 18.38 1.03
CA GLN A 75 4.50 17.20 1.54
C GLN A 75 3.00 17.18 1.16
N ARG A 76 2.33 18.34 1.22
CA ARG A 76 0.91 18.48 0.83
C ARG A 76 0.69 18.36 -0.66
N ALA A 77 1.61 18.87 -1.48
CA ALA A 77 1.52 18.82 -2.93
C ALA A 77 1.94 17.47 -3.52
N LYS A 78 2.64 16.63 -2.74
CA LYS A 78 3.24 15.36 -3.20
C LYS A 78 4.12 15.53 -4.44
N LEU A 79 4.90 16.62 -4.49
CA LEU A 79 5.82 16.93 -5.58
C LEU A 79 7.26 16.61 -5.17
N ARG A 80 7.88 15.64 -5.85
CA ARG A 80 9.28 15.21 -5.60
C ARG A 80 10.32 16.11 -6.25
N TRP A 81 9.96 16.89 -7.27
CA TRP A 81 10.89 17.75 -8.01
C TRP A 81 10.35 19.17 -8.14
N LEU A 82 11.15 20.14 -7.69
CA LEU A 82 11.03 21.54 -8.10
C LEU A 82 11.98 21.72 -9.29
N LYS A 83 11.44 21.92 -10.50
CA LYS A 83 12.26 22.21 -11.69
C LYS A 83 12.94 23.59 -11.62
N HIS A 84 12.46 24.47 -10.75
CA HIS A 84 13.01 25.80 -10.52
C HIS A 84 13.04 26.02 -9.00
N GLY A 85 14.21 26.29 -8.43
CA GLY A 85 14.49 26.39 -6.99
C GLY A 85 13.81 27.53 -6.25
N ASP A 86 12.60 27.92 -6.65
CA ASP A 86 11.86 29.03 -6.06
C ASP A 86 11.21 28.65 -4.73
N GLN A 87 11.44 29.52 -3.75
CA GLN A 87 10.82 29.50 -2.43
C GLN A 87 9.30 29.61 -2.57
N SER A 88 8.53 28.73 -1.90
CA SER A 88 7.06 28.81 -1.74
C SER A 88 6.31 29.24 -3.01
N SER A 89 6.41 28.46 -4.09
CA SER A 89 5.80 28.82 -5.37
C SER A 89 4.26 28.74 -5.35
N LYS A 90 3.62 29.68 -6.07
CA LYS A 90 2.20 29.63 -6.49
C LYS A 90 1.82 28.26 -7.07
N VAL A 91 2.79 27.56 -7.67
CA VAL A 91 2.67 26.21 -8.23
C VAL A 91 2.26 25.19 -7.16
N PHE A 92 2.83 25.22 -5.95
CA PHE A 92 2.42 24.31 -4.87
C PHE A 92 0.95 24.53 -4.51
N PHE A 93 0.54 25.78 -4.31
CA PHE A 93 -0.84 26.11 -3.98
C PHE A 93 -1.81 25.78 -5.10
N GLN A 94 -1.46 26.03 -6.37
CA GLN A 94 -2.25 25.64 -7.53
C GLN A 94 -2.38 24.12 -7.65
N LYS A 95 -1.29 23.37 -7.42
CA LYS A 95 -1.34 21.90 -7.45
C LYS A 95 -2.19 21.35 -6.31
N ILE A 96 -2.04 21.88 -5.09
CA ILE A 96 -2.86 21.49 -3.93
C ILE A 96 -4.33 21.80 -4.20
N ASN A 97 -4.64 23.00 -4.69
CA ASN A 97 -6.03 23.42 -4.96
C ASN A 97 -6.66 22.61 -6.09
N SER A 98 -5.95 22.42 -7.21
CA SER A 98 -6.45 21.57 -8.31
C SER A 98 -6.68 20.13 -7.87
N THR A 99 -5.80 19.57 -7.03
CA THR A 99 -5.98 18.23 -6.47
C THR A 99 -7.18 18.17 -5.53
N ARG A 100 -7.35 19.17 -4.66
CA ARG A 100 -8.51 19.27 -3.75
C ARG A 100 -9.83 19.34 -4.51
N VAL A 101 -9.89 20.16 -5.55
CA VAL A 101 -11.10 20.28 -6.38
C VAL A 101 -11.42 18.97 -7.07
N LYS A 102 -10.41 18.30 -7.66
CA LYS A 102 -10.59 16.99 -8.33
C LYS A 102 -10.94 15.84 -7.40
N GLN A 103 -10.45 15.86 -6.16
CA GLN A 103 -10.69 14.79 -5.18
C GLN A 103 -11.96 14.98 -4.36
N ARG A 104 -12.55 16.18 -4.37
CA ARG A 104 -13.76 16.45 -3.61
C ARG A 104 -14.96 15.84 -4.31
N VAL A 105 -15.64 14.95 -3.61
CA VAL A 105 -16.83 14.27 -4.11
C VAL A 105 -18.05 15.02 -3.62
N PHE A 106 -18.78 15.65 -4.54
CA PHE A 106 -19.99 16.42 -4.21
C PHE A 106 -21.26 15.63 -4.44
N GLN A 107 -21.26 14.79 -5.47
CA GLN A 107 -22.41 13.99 -5.86
C GLN A 107 -21.96 12.66 -6.42
N ILE A 108 -22.83 11.65 -6.35
CA ILE A 108 -22.61 10.34 -6.94
C ILE A 108 -23.94 9.79 -7.42
N THR A 109 -23.92 9.03 -8.53
CA THR A 109 -25.09 8.30 -9.01
C THR A 109 -25.04 6.88 -8.45
N THR A 110 -26.16 6.41 -7.90
CA THR A 110 -26.30 5.02 -7.42
C THR A 110 -26.40 4.05 -8.59
N ALA A 111 -26.32 2.75 -8.30
CA ALA A 111 -26.56 1.71 -9.31
C ALA A 111 -27.99 1.72 -9.88
N SER A 112 -28.97 2.26 -9.14
CA SER A 112 -30.35 2.43 -9.59
C SER A 112 -30.59 3.70 -10.43
N GLY A 113 -29.56 4.52 -10.65
CA GLY A 113 -29.65 5.75 -11.43
C GLY A 113 -30.05 7.00 -10.63
N GLU A 114 -30.19 6.90 -9.30
CA GLU A 114 -30.50 8.04 -8.43
C GLU A 114 -29.26 8.90 -8.19
N LEU A 115 -29.41 10.23 -8.35
CA LEU A 115 -28.32 11.18 -8.08
C LEU A 115 -28.35 11.63 -6.61
N LEU A 116 -27.34 11.21 -5.86
CA LEU A 116 -27.14 11.63 -4.47
C LEU A 116 -26.29 12.90 -4.43
N THR A 117 -26.82 13.98 -3.84
CA THR A 117 -26.16 15.29 -3.75
C THR A 117 -25.84 15.72 -2.32
N THR A 118 -26.44 15.08 -1.31
CA THR A 118 -26.16 15.40 0.09
C THR A 118 -24.90 14.70 0.57
N GLN A 119 -24.05 15.40 1.34
CA GLN A 119 -22.81 14.83 1.88
C GLN A 119 -23.07 13.54 2.67
N HIS A 120 -24.17 13.48 3.43
CA HIS A 120 -24.53 12.28 4.19
C HIS A 120 -24.86 11.10 3.26
N ALA A 121 -25.74 11.29 2.28
CA ALA A 121 -26.14 10.22 1.35
C ALA A 121 -24.95 9.71 0.53
N VAL A 122 -24.12 10.62 -0.01
CA VAL A 122 -22.89 10.26 -0.73
C VAL A 122 -21.98 9.42 0.17
N THR A 123 -21.77 9.86 1.42
CA THR A 123 -20.90 9.13 2.38
C THR A 123 -21.44 7.74 2.67
N GLN A 124 -22.74 7.58 2.88
CA GLN A 124 -23.36 6.27 3.13
C GLN A 124 -23.24 5.33 1.93
N GLU A 125 -23.41 5.86 0.72
CA GLU A 125 -23.25 5.07 -0.51
C GLU A 125 -21.82 4.51 -0.64
N PHE A 126 -20.80 5.33 -0.35
CA PHE A 126 -19.41 4.86 -0.31
C PHE A 126 -19.17 3.79 0.77
N ILE A 127 -19.71 3.98 1.98
CA ILE A 127 -19.57 3.00 3.07
C ILE A 127 -20.22 1.68 2.66
N SER A 128 -21.49 1.72 2.24
CA SER A 128 -22.26 0.55 1.81
C SER A 128 -21.55 -0.20 0.70
N TYR A 129 -21.10 0.51 -0.35
CA TYR A 129 -20.39 -0.09 -1.47
C TYR A 129 -19.12 -0.83 -1.03
N PHE A 130 -18.24 -0.18 -0.27
CA PHE A 130 -16.96 -0.79 0.14
C PHE A 130 -17.13 -1.84 1.24
N GLN A 131 -18.13 -1.70 2.11
CA GLN A 131 -18.50 -2.72 3.06
C GLN A 131 -19.01 -3.98 2.36
N ASN A 132 -19.81 -3.86 1.30
CA ASN A 132 -20.25 -5.02 0.52
C ASN A 132 -19.11 -5.64 -0.30
N LEU A 133 -18.24 -4.80 -0.87
CA LEU A 133 -17.10 -5.25 -1.65
C LEU A 133 -16.09 -6.02 -0.79
N LEU A 134 -15.67 -5.43 0.33
CA LEU A 134 -14.57 -5.94 1.16
C LEU A 134 -15.04 -6.71 2.39
N GLY A 135 -16.24 -6.44 2.91
CA GLY A 135 -16.79 -6.98 4.16
C GLY A 135 -17.86 -8.06 3.98
N GLY A 136 -18.02 -8.60 2.76
CA GLY A 136 -19.02 -9.63 2.46
C GLY A 136 -18.90 -10.90 3.31
N SER A 137 -19.96 -11.73 3.32
CA SER A 137 -19.99 -12.98 4.09
C SER A 137 -18.88 -13.93 3.66
N THR A 138 -18.05 -14.34 4.61
CA THR A 138 -17.01 -15.35 4.39
C THR A 138 -17.71 -16.70 4.19
N THR A 139 -17.74 -17.19 2.95
CA THR A 139 -18.18 -18.56 2.71
C THR A 139 -17.01 -19.49 2.96
N HIS A 140 -17.05 -20.22 4.07
CA HIS A 140 -16.12 -21.32 4.34
C HIS A 140 -16.37 -22.46 3.37
N ARG A 141 -15.66 -22.42 2.23
CA ARG A 141 -15.67 -23.50 1.25
C ARG A 141 -14.47 -24.39 1.53
N LEU A 142 -14.73 -25.67 1.73
CA LEU A 142 -13.69 -26.68 1.71
C LEU A 142 -13.16 -26.76 0.27
N LEU A 143 -11.95 -26.25 0.08
CA LEU A 143 -11.25 -26.27 -1.21
C LEU A 143 -10.03 -27.18 -1.04
N ASP A 144 -10.03 -28.32 -1.73
CA ASP A 144 -8.85 -29.17 -1.81
C ASP A 144 -8.09 -28.88 -3.11
N LEU A 145 -6.92 -28.26 -2.97
CA LEU A 145 -6.01 -28.00 -4.08
C LEU A 145 -4.93 -29.08 -4.23
N GLY A 146 -4.95 -30.13 -3.39
CA GLY A 146 -3.92 -31.17 -3.32
C GLY A 146 -3.65 -31.87 -4.66
N PHE A 147 -4.68 -32.01 -5.49
CA PHE A 147 -4.57 -32.59 -6.84
C PHE A 147 -3.62 -31.81 -7.77
N LEU A 148 -3.32 -30.54 -7.48
CA LEU A 148 -2.38 -29.72 -8.24
C LEU A 148 -0.91 -29.92 -7.85
N ARG A 149 -0.62 -30.57 -6.71
CA ARG A 149 0.77 -30.77 -6.25
C ARG A 149 1.69 -31.36 -7.33
N PRO A 150 1.29 -32.35 -8.15
CA PRO A 150 2.14 -32.88 -9.21
C PRO A 150 2.46 -31.88 -10.34
N ALA A 151 1.62 -30.86 -10.54
CA ALA A 151 1.81 -29.83 -11.56
C ALA A 151 2.70 -28.66 -11.08
N LEU A 152 3.02 -28.61 -9.77
CA LEU A 152 3.88 -27.58 -9.22
C LEU A 152 5.34 -27.87 -9.55
N LYS A 153 6.08 -26.81 -9.91
CA LYS A 153 7.51 -26.89 -10.18
C LYS A 153 8.32 -27.12 -8.89
N HIS A 154 7.88 -26.52 -7.80
CA HIS A 154 8.56 -26.52 -6.52
C HIS A 154 7.54 -26.43 -5.39
N THR A 155 7.86 -27.04 -4.25
CA THR A 155 7.16 -26.82 -2.98
C THR A 155 8.20 -26.54 -1.92
N ILE A 156 7.82 -25.77 -0.91
CA ILE A 156 8.74 -25.35 0.14
C ILE A 156 9.35 -26.57 0.84
N THR A 157 10.68 -26.63 0.82
CA THR A 157 11.49 -27.65 1.49
C THR A 157 11.60 -27.35 2.99
N THR A 158 12.03 -28.34 3.79
CA THR A 158 12.23 -28.15 5.24
C THR A 158 13.28 -27.06 5.56
N ALA A 159 14.31 -26.92 4.72
CA ALA A 159 15.33 -25.89 4.89
C ALA A 159 14.75 -24.49 4.63
N GLU A 160 13.99 -24.32 3.54
CA GLU A 160 13.30 -23.06 3.22
C GLU A 160 12.24 -22.71 4.27
N ALA A 161 11.47 -23.70 4.70
CA ALA A 161 10.50 -23.58 5.79
C ALA A 161 11.13 -22.99 7.05
N SER A 162 12.30 -23.51 7.45
CA SER A 162 13.04 -23.05 8.63
C SER A 162 13.45 -21.58 8.51
N LEU A 163 13.84 -21.13 7.31
CA LEU A 163 14.18 -19.72 7.05
C LEU A 163 12.96 -18.79 7.13
N LEU A 164 11.78 -19.26 6.70
CA LEU A 164 10.54 -18.47 6.73
C LEU A 164 10.05 -18.20 8.16
N VAL A 165 10.26 -19.15 9.08
CA VAL A 165 9.81 -19.06 10.49
C VAL A 165 10.91 -18.63 11.47
N ALA A 166 12.11 -18.32 10.97
CA ALA A 166 13.22 -17.90 11.82
C ALA A 166 12.84 -16.70 12.72
N PRO A 167 13.36 -16.62 13.96
CA PRO A 167 13.12 -15.46 14.82
C PRO A 167 13.53 -14.15 14.14
N VAL A 168 12.73 -13.10 14.31
CA VAL A 168 13.07 -11.77 13.78
C VAL A 168 14.24 -11.15 14.52
N THR A 169 15.11 -10.47 13.80
CA THR A 169 16.26 -9.76 14.38
C THR A 169 16.00 -8.27 14.48
N GLU A 170 16.70 -7.57 15.37
CA GLU A 170 16.57 -6.11 15.50
C GLU A 170 16.96 -5.38 14.20
N SER A 171 17.97 -5.91 13.48
CA SER A 171 18.38 -5.40 12.18
C SER A 171 17.25 -5.55 11.13
N GLU A 172 16.64 -6.74 11.04
CA GLU A 172 15.51 -7.01 10.13
C GLU A 172 14.33 -6.07 10.41
N VAL A 173 14.01 -5.83 11.69
CA VAL A 173 12.95 -4.90 12.07
C VAL A 173 13.32 -3.46 11.72
N LYS A 174 14.52 -3.00 12.05
CA LYS A 174 14.98 -1.64 11.71
C LYS A 174 14.93 -1.41 10.20
N GLU A 175 15.45 -2.34 9.42
CA GLU A 175 15.45 -2.26 7.97
C GLU A 175 14.02 -2.20 7.42
N ALA A 176 13.08 -2.96 7.98
CA ALA A 176 11.68 -2.92 7.56
C ALA A 176 11.03 -1.54 7.76
N PHE A 177 11.34 -0.82 8.84
CA PHE A 177 10.88 0.58 9.03
C PHE A 177 11.59 1.55 8.08
N PHE A 178 12.89 1.35 7.84
CA PHE A 178 13.73 2.22 7.02
C PHE A 178 13.56 1.98 5.51
N ASP A 179 12.92 0.89 5.11
CA ASP A 179 12.58 0.58 3.72
C ASP A 179 11.17 1.09 3.32
N ILE A 180 10.40 1.66 4.26
CA ILE A 180 9.12 2.31 3.97
C ILE A 180 9.40 3.75 3.50
N ASP A 181 8.91 4.13 2.33
CA ASP A 181 9.03 5.50 1.79
C ASP A 181 8.65 6.55 2.85
N VAL A 182 9.57 7.50 3.08
CA VAL A 182 9.46 8.61 4.04
C VAL A 182 8.20 9.45 3.80
N GLU A 183 7.81 9.60 2.53
CA GLU A 183 6.67 10.39 2.09
C GLU A 183 5.37 9.58 2.00
N SER A 184 5.40 8.29 2.33
CA SER A 184 4.20 7.45 2.30
C SER A 184 3.13 7.96 3.27
N ALA A 185 1.87 7.85 2.85
CA ALA A 185 0.74 8.25 3.69
C ALA A 185 0.67 7.34 4.94
N PRO A 186 0.44 7.92 6.13
CA PRO A 186 0.26 7.16 7.36
C PRO A 186 -1.10 6.45 7.36
N GLY A 187 -1.26 5.49 8.27
CA GLY A 187 -2.56 4.90 8.54
C GLY A 187 -3.41 5.75 9.48
N PRO A 188 -4.50 5.20 10.04
CA PRO A 188 -5.35 5.88 11.03
C PRO A 188 -4.60 6.37 12.27
N ASP A 189 -3.43 5.80 12.60
CA ASP A 189 -2.60 6.26 13.71
C ASP A 189 -1.96 7.64 13.47
N GLY A 190 -1.83 8.08 12.21
CA GLY A 190 -1.27 9.35 11.81
C GLY A 190 0.26 9.44 11.86
N PHE A 191 0.98 8.35 12.15
CA PHE A 191 2.45 8.35 12.21
C PHE A 191 3.06 7.91 10.89
N THR A 192 3.95 8.73 10.33
CA THR A 192 4.68 8.42 9.08
C THR A 192 5.96 7.64 9.36
N SER A 193 6.54 7.00 8.34
CA SER A 193 7.86 6.36 8.46
C SER A 193 8.97 7.36 8.85
N ALA A 194 8.85 8.63 8.43
CA ALA A 194 9.75 9.71 8.85
C ALA A 194 9.88 9.82 10.37
N PHE A 195 8.75 9.73 11.09
CA PHE A 195 8.74 9.76 12.55
C PHE A 195 9.57 8.61 13.14
N TYR A 196 9.33 7.38 12.69
CA TYR A 196 10.04 6.20 13.21
C TYR A 196 11.53 6.23 12.90
N ARG A 197 11.93 6.75 11.73
CA ARG A 197 13.35 6.89 11.38
C ARG A 197 14.07 7.88 12.27
N VAL A 198 13.48 9.06 12.50
CA VAL A 198 14.09 10.11 13.33
C VAL A 198 14.07 9.71 14.81
N ALA A 199 12.95 9.17 15.29
CA ALA A 199 12.79 8.77 16.69
C ALA A 199 13.34 7.37 17.01
N TRP A 200 14.01 6.69 16.06
CA TRP A 200 14.47 5.32 16.23
C TRP A 200 15.28 5.07 17.51
N PRO A 201 16.20 5.97 17.94
CA PRO A 201 16.93 5.79 19.21
C PRO A 201 16.02 5.68 20.44
N ILE A 202 14.79 6.20 20.36
CA ILE A 202 13.81 6.22 21.44
C ILE A 202 12.78 5.08 21.28
N VAL A 203 12.21 4.93 20.08
CA VAL A 203 11.09 3.98 19.84
C VAL A 203 11.55 2.60 19.37
N GLY A 204 12.79 2.47 18.89
CA GLY A 204 13.29 1.29 18.18
C GLY A 204 13.16 0.00 19.00
N ARG A 205 13.51 0.05 20.28
CA ARG A 205 13.40 -1.11 21.18
C ARG A 205 11.96 -1.58 21.33
N SER A 206 11.03 -0.67 21.60
CA SER A 206 9.60 -1.00 21.72
C SER A 206 8.99 -1.47 20.41
N MET A 207 9.47 -0.98 19.26
CA MET A 207 9.06 -1.48 17.95
C MET A 207 9.56 -2.90 17.70
N PHE A 208 10.83 -3.19 18.03
CA PHE A 208 11.39 -4.54 17.95
C PHE A 208 10.62 -5.54 18.81
N GLU A 209 10.34 -5.19 20.07
CA GLU A 209 9.56 -6.04 20.98
C GLU A 209 8.14 -6.27 20.48
N SER A 210 7.48 -5.23 19.96
CA SER A 210 6.15 -5.34 19.37
C SER A 210 6.13 -6.23 18.14
N VAL A 211 7.06 -6.06 17.20
CA VAL A 211 7.14 -6.91 16.01
C VAL A 211 7.50 -8.35 16.39
N GLY A 212 8.47 -8.54 17.29
CA GLY A 212 8.88 -9.85 17.77
C GLY A 212 7.78 -10.61 18.53
N GLU A 213 6.91 -9.90 19.26
CA GLU A 213 5.71 -10.48 19.86
C GLU A 213 4.76 -11.06 18.80
N PHE A 214 4.52 -10.35 17.69
CA PHE A 214 3.67 -10.85 16.60
C PHE A 214 4.26 -12.10 15.94
N PHE A 215 5.56 -12.11 15.61
CA PHE A 215 6.18 -13.27 14.98
C PHE A 215 6.25 -14.51 15.88
N ARG A 216 6.27 -14.33 17.22
CA ARG A 216 6.21 -15.43 18.19
C ARG A 216 4.80 -15.95 18.44
N THR A 217 3.83 -15.05 18.57
CA THR A 217 2.47 -15.39 19.03
C THR A 217 1.45 -15.55 17.91
N GLY A 218 1.73 -15.00 16.73
CA GLY A 218 0.78 -14.87 15.64
C GLY A 218 -0.39 -13.94 15.94
N LYS A 219 -0.34 -13.15 17.02
CA LYS A 219 -1.44 -12.28 17.43
C LYS A 219 -1.13 -10.82 17.11
N LEU A 220 -2.06 -10.17 16.42
CA LEU A 220 -1.97 -8.77 16.05
C LEU A 220 -2.99 -7.94 16.85
N LEU A 221 -2.55 -6.84 17.44
CA LEU A 221 -3.45 -5.93 18.13
C LEU A 221 -4.40 -5.26 17.12
N LYS A 222 -5.71 -5.26 17.42
CA LYS A 222 -6.76 -4.75 16.52
C LYS A 222 -6.47 -3.33 16.02
N GLN A 223 -6.02 -2.41 16.89
CA GLN A 223 -5.71 -1.02 16.50
C GLN A 223 -4.57 -0.91 15.46
N ILE A 224 -3.68 -1.89 15.38
CA ILE A 224 -2.57 -1.88 14.40
C ILE A 224 -3.10 -2.24 13.01
N ASN A 225 -4.08 -3.14 12.92
CA ASN A 225 -4.65 -3.61 11.66
C ASN A 225 -5.81 -2.76 11.11
N THR A 226 -6.08 -1.60 11.73
CA THR A 226 -7.04 -0.61 11.19
C THR A 226 -6.46 0.06 9.95
N THR A 227 -7.24 0.13 8.88
CA THR A 227 -6.83 0.66 7.58
C THR A 227 -7.74 1.81 7.16
N LEU A 228 -7.15 2.89 6.67
CA LEU A 228 -7.90 3.98 6.06
C LEU A 228 -7.99 3.77 4.55
N LEU A 229 -9.19 3.76 3.98
CA LEU A 229 -9.41 3.69 2.53
C LEU A 229 -9.40 5.11 1.95
N ALA A 230 -8.30 5.47 1.30
CA ALA A 230 -8.19 6.70 0.52
C ALA A 230 -8.70 6.47 -0.90
N LEU A 231 -9.62 7.29 -1.38
CA LEU A 231 -10.28 7.11 -2.66
C LEU A 231 -9.57 7.90 -3.76
N ILE A 232 -9.14 7.21 -4.82
CA ILE A 232 -8.51 7.82 -5.99
C ILE A 232 -9.41 7.63 -7.22
N PRO A 233 -9.84 8.71 -7.90
CA PRO A 233 -10.59 8.60 -9.15
C PRO A 233 -9.81 7.82 -10.21
N LYS A 234 -10.46 6.86 -10.87
CA LYS A 234 -9.95 6.11 -12.02
C LYS A 234 -10.13 6.90 -13.33
N VAL A 235 -11.14 7.75 -13.37
CA VAL A 235 -11.52 8.58 -14.53
C VAL A 235 -11.55 10.05 -14.14
N ASN A 236 -11.51 10.95 -15.13
CA ASN A 236 -11.46 12.40 -14.90
C ASN A 236 -12.72 12.95 -14.22
N MET A 237 -13.88 12.42 -14.59
CA MET A 237 -15.20 12.82 -14.07
C MET A 237 -15.89 11.58 -13.50
N PRO A 238 -15.56 11.17 -12.27
CA PRO A 238 -16.18 10.02 -11.65
C PRO A 238 -17.66 10.28 -11.35
N THR A 239 -18.53 9.37 -11.78
CA THR A 239 -19.99 9.47 -11.61
C THR A 239 -20.49 8.43 -10.62
N TYR A 240 -19.85 7.26 -10.58
CA TYR A 240 -20.24 6.13 -9.74
C TYR A 240 -19.17 5.82 -8.69
N VAL A 241 -19.55 5.19 -7.58
CA VAL A 241 -18.57 4.74 -6.57
C VAL A 241 -17.53 3.78 -7.18
N SER A 242 -17.92 2.96 -8.16
CA SER A 242 -17.01 2.05 -8.88
C SER A 242 -15.89 2.76 -9.64
N ASP A 243 -16.06 4.05 -9.95
CA ASP A 243 -15.05 4.88 -10.61
C ASP A 243 -13.92 5.29 -9.67
N TYR A 244 -14.03 4.97 -8.38
CA TYR A 244 -12.98 5.19 -7.40
C TYR A 244 -12.21 3.91 -7.13
N ARG A 245 -10.90 4.07 -6.98
CA ARG A 245 -9.98 3.03 -6.55
C ARG A 245 -9.68 3.21 -5.07
N PRO A 246 -9.96 2.22 -4.21
CA PRO A 246 -9.58 2.28 -2.82
C PRO A 246 -8.08 2.02 -2.66
N ILE A 247 -7.36 2.93 -2.01
CA ILE A 247 -5.99 2.73 -1.55
C ILE A 247 -6.01 2.52 -0.03
N SER A 248 -5.49 1.38 0.39
CA SER A 248 -5.36 0.99 1.79
C SER A 248 -4.15 1.67 2.44
N CYS A 249 -4.41 2.75 3.18
CA CYS A 249 -3.43 3.40 4.03
C CYS A 249 -3.33 2.64 5.37
N CYS A 250 -2.39 1.71 5.44
CA CYS A 250 -2.10 0.93 6.65
C CYS A 250 -1.14 1.67 7.60
N ASN A 251 -1.24 1.38 8.91
CA ASN A 251 -0.31 1.90 9.91
C ASN A 251 1.13 1.43 9.61
N VAL A 252 2.13 2.27 9.95
CA VAL A 252 3.54 1.98 9.63
C VAL A 252 4.06 0.73 10.34
N LEU A 253 3.65 0.52 11.61
CA LEU A 253 4.00 -0.70 12.35
C LEU A 253 3.48 -1.96 11.65
N TYR A 254 2.25 -1.92 11.11
CA TYR A 254 1.71 -3.02 10.30
C TYR A 254 2.51 -3.21 9.00
N LYS A 255 2.82 -2.11 8.28
CA LYS A 255 3.63 -2.17 7.05
C LYS A 255 5.03 -2.75 7.29
N ALA A 256 5.62 -2.50 8.46
CA ALA A 256 6.90 -3.08 8.83
C ALA A 256 6.79 -4.60 9.01
N ILE A 257 5.73 -5.07 9.70
CA ILE A 257 5.43 -6.51 9.83
C ILE A 257 5.29 -7.16 8.45
N THR A 258 4.45 -6.60 7.57
CA THR A 258 4.24 -7.18 6.25
C THR A 258 5.45 -7.09 5.34
N LYS A 259 6.29 -6.06 5.47
CA LYS A 259 7.59 -6.01 4.77
C LYS A 259 8.52 -7.15 5.19
N ILE A 260 8.57 -7.51 6.47
CA ILE A 260 9.39 -8.65 6.92
C ILE A 260 8.88 -9.95 6.29
N ILE A 261 7.55 -10.17 6.32
CA ILE A 261 6.92 -11.33 5.67
C ILE A 261 7.27 -11.36 4.18
N VAL A 262 7.16 -10.22 3.49
CA VAL A 262 7.51 -10.07 2.07
C VAL A 262 8.96 -10.40 1.80
N LYS A 263 9.92 -9.88 2.59
CA LYS A 263 11.34 -10.16 2.39
C LYS A 263 11.66 -11.65 2.53
N ARG A 264 10.96 -12.35 3.42
CA ARG A 264 11.07 -13.81 3.56
C ARG A 264 10.44 -14.53 2.37
N LEU A 265 9.26 -14.08 1.94
CA LEU A 265 8.55 -14.63 0.79
C LEU A 265 9.36 -14.46 -0.53
N GLN A 266 9.99 -13.31 -0.72
CA GLN A 266 10.83 -12.99 -1.88
C GLN A 266 12.01 -13.96 -2.07
N ARG A 267 12.49 -14.61 -1.00
CA ARG A 267 13.58 -15.59 -1.09
C ARG A 267 13.15 -16.89 -1.76
N VAL A 268 11.89 -17.27 -1.60
CA VAL A 268 11.35 -18.54 -2.12
C VAL A 268 10.51 -18.34 -3.38
N LEU A 269 9.97 -17.14 -3.59
CA LEU A 269 9.07 -16.85 -4.71
C LEU A 269 9.63 -17.20 -6.10
N PRO A 270 10.90 -16.92 -6.44
CA PRO A 270 11.44 -17.28 -7.76
C PRO A 270 11.44 -18.79 -8.04
N LEU A 271 11.44 -19.63 -7.00
CA LEU A 271 11.41 -21.08 -7.09
C LEU A 271 9.98 -21.59 -7.33
N LEU A 272 9.00 -20.94 -6.69
CA LEU A 272 7.59 -21.31 -6.76
C LEU A 272 6.93 -20.86 -8.08
N ILE A 273 7.29 -19.68 -8.58
CA ILE A 273 6.60 -19.03 -9.69
C ILE A 273 7.21 -19.41 -11.04
N THR A 274 6.36 -19.77 -12.01
CA THR A 274 6.77 -20.13 -13.37
C THR A 274 7.28 -18.90 -14.14
N TYR A 275 8.20 -19.08 -15.10
CA TYR A 275 8.81 -17.98 -15.87
C TYR A 275 7.83 -17.22 -16.79
N SER A 276 6.62 -17.72 -17.01
CA SER A 276 5.56 -16.98 -17.71
C SER A 276 5.01 -15.80 -16.90
N GLN A 277 5.35 -15.71 -15.62
CA GLN A 277 4.90 -14.66 -14.71
C GLN A 277 6.09 -13.86 -14.17
N ASN A 278 6.25 -12.62 -14.66
CA ASN A 278 7.39 -11.77 -14.31
C ASN A 278 7.07 -10.70 -13.26
N ALA A 279 5.81 -10.30 -13.12
CA ALA A 279 5.45 -9.22 -12.21
C ALA A 279 5.71 -9.60 -10.74
N PHE A 280 6.36 -8.69 -10.00
CA PHE A 280 6.67 -8.82 -8.56
C PHE A 280 7.53 -10.03 -8.17
N VAL A 281 8.22 -10.68 -9.13
CA VAL A 281 9.23 -11.71 -8.83
C VAL A 281 10.62 -11.09 -8.91
N PRO A 282 11.43 -11.16 -7.84
CA PRO A 282 12.79 -10.61 -7.85
C PRO A 282 13.63 -11.18 -9.00
N GLY A 283 14.36 -10.29 -9.69
CA GLY A 283 15.24 -10.66 -10.80
C GLY A 283 14.55 -10.88 -12.16
N ARG A 284 13.24 -10.63 -12.28
CA ARG A 284 12.51 -10.72 -13.56
C ARG A 284 12.13 -9.33 -14.10
N SER A 285 12.16 -9.18 -15.42
CA SER A 285 11.80 -7.93 -16.09
C SER A 285 10.44 -8.04 -16.80
N ILE A 286 9.68 -6.94 -16.83
CA ILE A 286 8.46 -6.89 -17.65
C ILE A 286 8.77 -6.97 -19.15
N SER A 287 9.98 -6.58 -19.55
CA SER A 287 10.43 -6.65 -20.95
C SER A 287 10.48 -8.09 -21.46
N ASP A 288 10.78 -9.08 -20.62
CA ASP A 288 10.87 -10.48 -21.06
C ASP A 288 9.47 -11.01 -21.45
N ASN A 289 8.41 -10.51 -20.80
CA ASN A 289 7.01 -10.83 -21.19
C ASN A 289 6.65 -10.25 -22.56
N ILE A 290 7.19 -9.08 -22.92
CA ILE A 290 6.97 -8.47 -24.23
C ILE A 290 7.64 -9.33 -25.31
N LEU A 291 8.88 -9.75 -25.08
CA LEU A 291 9.60 -10.63 -26.00
C LEU A 291 8.88 -11.98 -26.13
N LEU A 292 8.47 -12.59 -25.02
CA LEU A 292 7.72 -13.84 -25.04
C LEU A 292 6.42 -13.71 -25.85
N ALA A 293 5.68 -12.61 -25.67
CA ALA A 293 4.46 -12.36 -26.44
C ALA A 293 4.74 -12.18 -27.94
N GLN A 294 5.83 -11.52 -28.32
CA GLN A 294 6.25 -11.37 -29.71
C GLN A 294 6.59 -12.71 -30.35
N GLU A 295 7.36 -13.55 -29.65
CA GLU A 295 7.71 -14.90 -30.12
C GLU A 295 6.48 -15.82 -30.23
N LEU A 296 5.57 -15.79 -29.25
CA LEU A 296 4.32 -16.57 -29.30
C LEU A 296 3.42 -16.16 -30.48
N LEU A 297 3.40 -14.88 -30.83
CA LEU A 297 2.65 -14.33 -31.96
C LEU A 297 3.44 -14.34 -33.27
N ALA A 298 4.67 -14.85 -33.28
CA ALA A 298 5.47 -14.93 -34.48
C ALA A 298 4.80 -15.88 -35.50
N GLY A 299 4.61 -15.36 -36.71
CA GLY A 299 3.94 -16.10 -37.78
C GLY A 299 2.44 -16.30 -37.58
N TYR A 300 1.79 -15.59 -36.65
CA TYR A 300 0.35 -15.74 -36.38
C TYR A 300 -0.54 -15.58 -37.63
N ASN A 301 -0.13 -14.72 -38.57
CA ASN A 301 -0.86 -14.48 -39.82
C ASN A 301 -0.42 -15.40 -40.99
N GLN A 302 0.48 -16.37 -40.75
CA GLN A 302 0.96 -17.26 -41.81
C GLN A 302 0.01 -18.45 -41.98
N THR A 303 -0.65 -18.53 -43.13
CA THR A 303 -1.60 -19.60 -43.49
C THR A 303 -1.00 -21.00 -43.55
N ARG A 304 0.34 -21.10 -43.67
CA ARG A 304 1.07 -22.39 -43.65
C ARG A 304 1.21 -23.00 -42.25
N LEU A 305 0.94 -22.22 -41.19
CA LEU A 305 1.03 -22.68 -39.81
C LEU A 305 -0.36 -23.10 -39.32
N PRO A 306 -0.46 -23.99 -38.30
CA PRO A 306 -1.75 -24.36 -37.72
C PRO A 306 -2.53 -23.13 -37.26
N GLU A 307 -3.86 -23.20 -37.31
CA GLU A 307 -4.73 -22.15 -36.80
C GLU A 307 -4.44 -21.87 -35.32
N ARG A 308 -4.35 -20.59 -34.96
CA ARG A 308 -4.05 -20.13 -33.60
C ARG A 308 -5.13 -19.16 -33.15
N CYS A 309 -5.42 -19.18 -31.86
CA CYS A 309 -6.22 -18.15 -31.20
C CYS A 309 -5.41 -17.51 -30.08
N THR A 310 -5.68 -16.23 -29.81
CA THR A 310 -5.10 -15.50 -28.67
C THR A 310 -6.23 -15.00 -27.78
N LEU A 311 -6.11 -15.25 -26.47
CA LEU A 311 -7.09 -14.82 -25.49
C LEU A 311 -6.50 -13.73 -24.59
N LYS A 312 -7.17 -12.58 -24.52
CA LYS A 312 -6.84 -11.52 -23.56
C LYS A 312 -7.88 -11.56 -22.43
N VAL A 313 -7.44 -11.97 -21.25
CA VAL A 313 -8.28 -12.07 -20.05
C VAL A 313 -7.93 -10.95 -19.09
N ASP A 314 -8.94 -10.22 -18.60
CA ASP A 314 -8.79 -9.21 -17.54
C ASP A 314 -9.57 -9.63 -16.29
N ILE A 315 -8.95 -9.49 -15.12
CA ILE A 315 -9.55 -9.91 -13.85
C ILE A 315 -10.16 -8.69 -13.19
N GLN A 316 -11.50 -8.66 -13.17
CA GLN A 316 -12.22 -7.60 -12.49
C GLN A 316 -11.91 -7.62 -10.98
N LYS A 317 -11.47 -6.46 -10.45
CA LYS A 317 -11.20 -6.27 -9.01
C LYS A 317 -10.26 -7.32 -8.41
N ALA A 318 -9.21 -7.66 -9.15
CA ALA A 318 -8.24 -8.71 -8.84
C ALA A 318 -7.82 -8.84 -7.36
N TYR A 319 -7.52 -7.73 -6.68
CA TYR A 319 -7.17 -7.78 -5.26
C TYR A 319 -8.39 -7.94 -4.35
N ASP A 320 -9.47 -7.22 -4.61
CA ASP A 320 -10.64 -7.17 -3.73
C ASP A 320 -11.44 -8.48 -3.72
N SER A 321 -11.31 -9.31 -4.76
CA SER A 321 -12.07 -10.56 -4.94
C SER A 321 -11.40 -11.82 -4.39
N VAL A 322 -10.16 -11.73 -3.88
CA VAL A 322 -9.46 -12.91 -3.33
C VAL A 322 -10.08 -13.34 -2.00
N GLU A 323 -10.67 -14.53 -1.97
CA GLU A 323 -11.18 -15.15 -0.74
C GLU A 323 -10.00 -15.64 0.14
N TRP A 324 -10.08 -15.40 1.45
CA TRP A 324 -8.97 -15.70 2.37
C TRP A 324 -8.76 -17.20 2.58
N ASP A 325 -9.84 -17.98 2.66
CA ASP A 325 -9.74 -19.44 2.79
C ASP A 325 -9.01 -20.04 1.58
N PHE A 326 -9.30 -19.54 0.37
CA PHE A 326 -8.56 -19.93 -0.83
C PHE A 326 -7.08 -19.54 -0.73
N MET A 327 -6.75 -18.35 -0.24
CA MET A 327 -5.36 -17.94 -0.04
C MET A 327 -4.63 -18.86 0.97
N VAL A 328 -5.31 -19.27 2.05
CA VAL A 328 -4.75 -20.23 3.02
C VAL A 328 -4.48 -21.58 2.35
N GLU A 329 -5.41 -22.09 1.54
CA GLU A 329 -5.21 -23.34 0.78
C GLU A 329 -4.10 -23.23 -0.27
N VAL A 330 -3.95 -22.08 -0.93
CA VAL A 330 -2.82 -21.81 -1.83
C VAL A 330 -1.49 -21.91 -1.07
N LEU A 331 -1.40 -21.35 0.15
CA LEU A 331 -0.18 -21.47 0.95
C LEU A 331 0.08 -22.92 1.40
N LYS A 332 -0.96 -23.68 1.77
CA LYS A 332 -0.83 -25.12 2.09
C LYS A 332 -0.40 -25.94 0.88
N LEU A 333 -0.91 -25.62 -0.31
CA LEU A 333 -0.53 -26.26 -1.57
C LEU A 333 0.97 -26.14 -1.84
N PHE A 334 1.54 -24.94 -1.65
CA PHE A 334 2.99 -24.71 -1.79
C PHE A 334 3.82 -25.19 -0.59
N ASN A 335 3.20 -25.84 0.41
CA ASN A 335 3.86 -26.39 1.60
C ASN A 335 4.46 -25.32 2.54
N PHE A 336 3.86 -24.14 2.62
CA PHE A 336 4.31 -23.13 3.59
C PHE A 336 4.14 -23.63 5.05
N PRO A 337 5.06 -23.28 5.97
CA PRO A 337 4.94 -23.68 7.37
C PRO A 337 3.66 -23.14 8.01
N HIS A 338 2.98 -23.95 8.81
CA HIS A 338 1.72 -23.56 9.48
C HIS A 338 1.83 -22.24 10.24
N GLN A 339 2.95 -22.02 10.96
CA GLN A 339 3.19 -20.75 11.66
C GLN A 339 3.21 -19.56 10.69
N PHE A 340 3.87 -19.68 9.54
CA PHE A 340 3.96 -18.61 8.55
C PHE A 340 2.60 -18.34 7.89
N ILE A 341 1.82 -19.39 7.62
CA ILE A 341 0.43 -19.27 7.14
C ILE A 341 -0.41 -18.50 8.16
N ALA A 342 -0.34 -18.85 9.44
CA ALA A 342 -1.07 -18.16 10.50
C ALA A 342 -0.70 -16.67 10.62
N LEU A 343 0.57 -16.30 10.39
CA LEU A 343 0.98 -14.88 10.35
C LEU A 343 0.29 -14.13 9.20
N ILE A 344 0.28 -14.71 7.99
CA ILE A 344 -0.37 -14.11 6.82
C ILE A 344 -1.88 -14.03 7.03
N GLU A 345 -2.50 -15.10 7.51
CA GLU A 345 -3.92 -15.18 7.79
C GLU A 345 -4.34 -14.14 8.82
N GLN A 346 -3.59 -13.99 9.92
CA GLN A 346 -3.85 -12.94 10.92
C GLN A 346 -3.78 -11.54 10.30
N CYS A 347 -2.82 -11.29 9.41
CA CYS A 347 -2.68 -10.02 8.72
C CYS A 347 -3.90 -9.71 7.83
N ILE A 348 -4.34 -10.65 6.99
CA ILE A 348 -5.42 -10.40 6.02
C ILE A 348 -6.81 -10.44 6.66
N SER A 349 -7.07 -11.36 7.59
CA SER A 349 -8.43 -11.67 8.08
C SER A 349 -8.95 -10.77 9.21
N THR A 350 -8.04 -10.06 9.89
CA THR A 350 -8.40 -9.21 11.04
C THR A 350 -8.44 -7.72 10.72
N ALA A 351 -8.31 -7.36 9.44
CA ALA A 351 -8.33 -5.97 9.00
C ALA A 351 -9.71 -5.33 9.19
N THR A 352 -9.71 -4.07 9.63
CA THR A 352 -10.90 -3.24 9.71
C THR A 352 -10.68 -1.95 8.93
N PHE A 353 -11.74 -1.42 8.31
CA PHE A 353 -11.66 -0.33 7.35
C PHE A 353 -12.53 0.85 7.77
N SER A 354 -12.03 2.05 7.45
CA SER A 354 -12.80 3.29 7.45
C SER A 354 -12.54 4.02 6.14
N VAL A 355 -13.53 4.75 5.62
CA VAL A 355 -13.44 5.48 4.35
C VAL A 355 -13.00 6.92 4.60
N SER A 356 -11.96 7.38 3.91
CA SER A 356 -11.55 8.78 3.91
C SER A 356 -12.23 9.53 2.77
N LEU A 357 -13.23 10.35 3.09
CA LEU A 357 -13.98 11.15 2.11
C LEU A 357 -13.93 12.63 2.49
N ASN A 358 -13.61 13.49 1.53
CA ASN A 358 -13.60 14.95 1.70
C ASN A 358 -12.81 15.46 2.94
N GLY A 359 -11.75 14.75 3.33
CA GLY A 359 -10.88 15.11 4.46
C GLY A 359 -11.39 14.63 5.83
N SER A 360 -12.51 13.91 5.87
CA SER A 360 -13.07 13.29 7.07
C SER A 360 -13.06 11.77 6.97
N ILE A 361 -13.04 11.10 8.12
CA ILE A 361 -13.04 9.63 8.23
C ILE A 361 -14.46 9.18 8.57
N HIS A 362 -14.98 8.24 7.81
CA HIS A 362 -16.37 7.77 7.92
C HIS A 362 -16.44 6.24 7.93
N GLY A 363 -17.43 5.72 8.64
CA GLY A 363 -17.68 4.28 8.75
C GLY A 363 -16.60 3.52 9.53
N PHE A 364 -16.96 2.32 9.95
CA PHE A 364 -16.04 1.37 10.55
C PHE A 364 -16.59 -0.04 10.35
N PHE A 365 -15.95 -0.83 9.49
CA PHE A 365 -16.41 -2.17 9.17
C PHE A 365 -15.26 -3.17 9.12
N LYS A 366 -15.55 -4.45 9.38
CA LYS A 366 -14.57 -5.53 9.29
C LYS A 366 -14.42 -5.98 7.83
N GLY A 367 -13.22 -6.35 7.43
CA GLY A 367 -13.04 -7.12 6.19
C GLY A 367 -13.67 -8.51 6.30
N GLY A 368 -14.05 -9.05 5.15
CA GLY A 368 -14.50 -10.43 4.95
C GLY A 368 -13.78 -11.13 3.79
N ARG A 369 -13.14 -10.37 2.89
CA ARG A 369 -12.32 -10.87 1.77
C ARG A 369 -11.38 -9.81 1.21
N GLY A 370 -10.57 -10.22 0.24
CA GLY A 370 -9.72 -9.37 -0.56
C GLY A 370 -8.35 -9.10 0.05
N LEU A 371 -7.44 -8.63 -0.80
CA LEU A 371 -6.11 -8.18 -0.45
C LEU A 371 -6.06 -6.65 -0.49
N ARG A 372 -5.36 -6.05 0.47
CA ARG A 372 -5.33 -4.59 0.62
C ARG A 372 -4.46 -3.93 -0.43
N GLN A 373 -5.07 -3.09 -1.26
CA GLN A 373 -4.32 -2.35 -2.27
C GLN A 373 -3.49 -1.22 -1.63
N GLY A 374 -2.19 -1.45 -1.45
CA GLY A 374 -1.29 -0.52 -0.73
C GLY A 374 -0.57 -1.16 0.47
N ASP A 375 -0.94 -2.40 0.81
CA ASP A 375 -0.13 -3.27 1.67
C ASP A 375 1.06 -3.85 0.85
N PRO A 376 2.30 -3.76 1.35
CA PRO A 376 3.46 -4.40 0.73
C PRO A 376 3.28 -5.88 0.37
N MET A 377 2.48 -6.63 1.13
CA MET A 377 2.32 -8.08 0.97
C MET A 377 1.34 -8.48 -0.14
N SER A 378 0.32 -7.66 -0.41
CA SER A 378 -0.76 -8.01 -1.33
C SER A 378 -0.30 -8.41 -2.75
N PRO A 379 0.66 -7.72 -3.40
CA PRO A 379 1.11 -8.12 -4.73
C PRO A 379 1.72 -9.53 -4.77
N TYR A 380 2.48 -9.91 -3.74
CA TYR A 380 3.17 -11.20 -3.71
C TYR A 380 2.21 -12.36 -3.42
N LEU A 381 1.22 -12.13 -2.56
CA LEU A 381 0.14 -13.11 -2.35
C LEU A 381 -0.69 -13.30 -3.62
N PHE A 382 -0.99 -12.22 -4.33
CA PHE A 382 -1.70 -12.30 -5.60
C PHE A 382 -0.90 -13.06 -6.68
N VAL A 383 0.43 -12.93 -6.67
CA VAL A 383 1.30 -13.72 -7.55
C VAL A 383 1.16 -15.21 -7.30
N LEU A 384 1.07 -15.66 -6.04
CA LEU A 384 0.82 -17.08 -5.71
C LEU A 384 -0.56 -17.55 -6.18
N VAL A 385 -1.60 -16.71 -6.04
CA VAL A 385 -2.94 -16.99 -6.57
C VAL A 385 -2.90 -17.23 -8.07
N MET A 386 -2.20 -16.37 -8.81
CA MET A 386 -2.06 -16.51 -10.27
C MET A 386 -1.24 -17.74 -10.68
N GLU A 387 -0.28 -18.19 -9.85
CA GLU A 387 0.45 -19.42 -10.12
C GLU A 387 -0.44 -20.66 -10.01
N VAL A 388 -1.44 -20.64 -9.13
CA VAL A 388 -2.45 -21.72 -9.07
C VAL A 388 -3.28 -21.75 -10.34
N TRP A 389 -3.70 -20.60 -10.86
CA TRP A 389 -4.36 -20.52 -12.17
C TRP A 389 -3.47 -21.07 -13.29
N ASN A 390 -2.19 -20.68 -13.32
CA ASN A 390 -1.23 -21.21 -14.29
C ASN A 390 -1.04 -22.73 -14.16
N SER A 391 -1.02 -23.25 -12.94
CA SER A 391 -0.88 -24.70 -12.68
C SER A 391 -2.13 -25.47 -13.10
N LEU A 392 -3.32 -24.91 -12.90
CA LEU A 392 -4.60 -25.47 -13.40
C LEU A 392 -4.60 -25.61 -14.92
N LEU A 393 -4.16 -24.57 -15.64
CA LEU A 393 -4.09 -24.60 -17.10
C LEU A 393 -3.11 -25.68 -17.59
N ARG A 394 -1.91 -25.74 -17.00
CA ARG A 394 -0.90 -26.76 -17.35
C ARG A 394 -1.39 -28.18 -17.08
N HIS A 395 -2.00 -28.40 -15.92
CA HIS A 395 -2.56 -29.70 -15.56
C HIS A 395 -3.64 -30.14 -16.55
N ARG A 396 -4.55 -29.23 -16.95
CA ARG A 396 -5.59 -29.54 -17.95
C ARG A 396 -5.00 -29.83 -19.33
N VAL A 397 -4.03 -29.05 -19.78
CA VAL A 397 -3.37 -29.27 -21.09
C VAL A 397 -2.65 -30.62 -21.12
N GLN A 398 -1.93 -30.98 -20.06
CA GLN A 398 -1.27 -32.28 -19.94
C GLN A 398 -2.28 -33.43 -19.99
N ASN A 399 -3.37 -33.33 -19.23
CA ASN A 399 -4.41 -34.37 -19.22
C ASN A 399 -5.14 -34.47 -20.57
N ALA A 400 -5.40 -33.34 -21.23
CA ALA A 400 -6.00 -33.33 -22.57
C ALA A 400 -5.07 -33.96 -23.62
N ALA A 401 -3.76 -33.68 -23.56
CA ALA A 401 -2.76 -34.29 -24.42
C ALA A 401 -2.66 -35.82 -24.21
N ILE A 402 -2.75 -36.27 -22.96
CA ILE A 402 -2.79 -37.70 -22.63
C ILE A 402 -4.07 -38.35 -23.16
N SER A 403 -5.23 -37.68 -23.01
CA SER A 403 -6.52 -38.18 -23.53
C SER A 403 -6.55 -38.24 -25.05
N SER A 404 -5.97 -37.27 -25.77
CA SER A 404 -5.87 -37.31 -27.23
C SER A 404 -4.92 -38.39 -27.75
N THR A 405 -4.04 -38.93 -26.88
CA THR A 405 -3.15 -40.05 -27.21
C THR A 405 -3.82 -41.41 -26.97
N ILE A 406 -4.92 -41.47 -26.19
CA ILE A 406 -5.58 -42.71 -25.76
C ILE A 406 -6.97 -42.92 -26.37
N GLY A 407 -7.62 -41.92 -26.98
CA GLY A 407 -8.83 -42.20 -27.75
C GLY A 407 -9.59 -40.98 -28.26
N ASN A 408 -9.92 -41.03 -29.55
CA ASN A 408 -10.99 -40.32 -30.26
C ASN A 408 -11.22 -38.85 -29.86
N ALA A 409 -10.59 -37.97 -30.62
CA ALA A 409 -11.06 -36.62 -30.84
C ALA A 409 -12.49 -36.63 -31.40
N ARG A 410 -13.49 -36.43 -30.55
CA ARG A 410 -14.80 -35.89 -30.90
C ARG A 410 -15.46 -35.38 -29.61
N ASN A 411 -15.74 -34.09 -29.61
CA ASN A 411 -16.56 -33.33 -28.65
C ASN A 411 -15.79 -32.59 -27.56
N LEU A 412 -15.33 -31.38 -27.92
CA LEU A 412 -15.13 -30.26 -26.99
C LEU A 412 -15.66 -28.99 -27.66
N VAL A 413 -16.92 -28.66 -27.36
CA VAL A 413 -17.49 -27.29 -27.40
C VAL A 413 -17.88 -26.94 -25.97
#